data_AF-A0A2D7DW31-F1
#
_entry.id   AF-A0A2D7DW31-F1
#
_cell.length_a   1.000
_cell.length_b   1.000
_cell.length_c   1.000
_cell.angle_alpha   90.00
_cell.angle_beta   90.00
_cell.angle_gamma   90.00
#
_symmetry.space_group_name_H-M   'P 1'
#
loop_
_entity.id
_entity.type
_entity.pdbx_description
1 polymer ?
#
loop_
_entity_poly.entity_id
_entity_poly.type
_entity_poly.pdbx_seq_one_letter_code
_entity_poly.pdbx_strand_id
1 'polypeptide(L)'
;MKDWIKNLEKKSFGSGKFSQSYQDELLEIIFSNIKPKNNKPYCVEFGFNSKDLLSGSGANVSYLIIKKKWNSLLLDGEYENSRINLHKHFLTSQNISSLFRQYNVPKEPEYVSIDVDSTDLWLFESVVKDYRAMLFSVEYNANYPLEAAITFPNNPNEYWQGDRGYGASLRALNMVAMKYGYSLLWVVPFLDAFFIRSDLIDDGTKQICFPFKKWKQATGYPCHRPIKDESRLNIFINYETYINTNGDIIKSKKEAFNICKEYLTTNGFLGDLKLIINKIVIKTYIFLKIEKWVPKLLIDILKKLYRKHFIINIKK
;
A
#
# COMPACT_ATOMS: atom_id res chain seq x y z
N MET A 1 18.65 14.17 3.41
CA MET A 1 17.34 13.74 3.94
C MET A 1 16.94 14.67 5.08
N LYS A 2 15.72 15.23 5.03
CA LYS A 2 15.15 16.03 6.13
C LYS A 2 15.07 15.20 7.42
N ASP A 3 15.23 15.85 8.57
CA ASP A 3 15.32 15.13 9.86
C ASP A 3 14.04 14.39 10.25
N TRP A 4 12.87 14.93 9.91
CA TRP A 4 11.60 14.25 10.18
C TRP A 4 11.50 12.90 9.44
N ILE A 5 12.07 12.78 8.24
CA ILE A 5 12.12 11.54 7.46
C ILE A 5 13.03 10.53 8.14
N LYS A 6 14.23 10.96 8.57
CA LYS A 6 15.15 10.10 9.35
C LYS A 6 14.48 9.59 10.63
N ASN A 7 13.67 10.43 11.27
CA ASN A 7 12.99 10.10 12.51
C ASN A 7 11.80 9.13 12.34
N LEU A 8 11.30 8.91 11.12
CA LEU A 8 10.29 7.87 10.87
C LEU A 8 10.76 6.47 11.30
N GLU A 9 12.05 6.16 11.12
CA GLU A 9 12.63 4.86 11.54
C GLU A 9 12.65 4.66 13.07
N LYS A 10 12.66 5.76 13.82
CA LYS A 10 12.64 5.72 15.29
C LYS A 10 11.21 5.76 15.84
N LYS A 11 10.21 6.02 14.99
CA LYS A 11 8.82 6.11 15.42
C LYS A 11 8.29 4.72 15.75
N SER A 12 7.83 4.55 16.98
CA SER A 12 6.93 3.45 17.33
C SER A 12 5.53 3.84 16.88
N PHE A 13 5.07 3.25 15.77
CA PHE A 13 3.71 3.38 15.28
C PHE A 13 2.74 2.52 16.12
N GLY A 14 1.53 3.03 16.35
CA GLY A 14 0.44 2.26 16.92
C GLY A 14 -0.20 1.32 15.90
N SER A 15 -1.43 0.90 16.19
CA SER A 15 -2.24 0.10 15.25
C SER A 15 -3.04 0.96 14.27
N GLY A 16 -2.96 2.29 14.36
CA GLY A 16 -3.91 3.22 13.75
C GLY A 16 -5.28 3.22 14.42
N LYS A 17 -6.08 4.24 14.12
CA LYS A 17 -7.46 4.43 14.60
C LYS A 17 -8.49 4.43 13.48
N PHE A 18 -8.09 4.82 12.27
CA PHE A 18 -9.00 4.98 11.12
C PHE A 18 -8.66 4.05 9.95
N SER A 19 -7.37 3.81 9.71
CA SER A 19 -6.86 2.97 8.63
C SER A 19 -6.66 1.51 9.05
N GLN A 20 -6.40 0.63 8.08
CA GLN A 20 -6.13 -0.80 8.30
C GLN A 20 -4.97 -1.07 9.29
N SER A 21 -3.98 -0.17 9.31
CA SER A 21 -2.83 -0.16 10.22
C SER A 21 -2.49 1.30 10.54
N TYR A 22 -1.22 1.64 10.71
CA TYR A 22 -0.75 2.97 11.11
C TYR A 22 -0.68 4.03 10.00
N GLN A 23 -1.32 3.84 8.84
CA GLN A 23 -1.31 4.82 7.76
C GLN A 23 -1.78 6.20 8.22
N ASP A 24 -2.81 6.28 9.06
CA ASP A 24 -3.33 7.54 9.60
C ASP A 24 -2.30 8.30 10.47
N GLU A 25 -1.55 7.60 11.32
CA GLU A 25 -0.42 8.19 12.07
C GLU A 25 0.69 8.68 11.13
N LEU A 26 1.00 7.92 10.08
CA LEU A 26 1.99 8.30 9.09
C LEU A 26 1.57 9.56 8.33
N LEU A 27 0.31 9.62 7.90
CA LEU A 27 -0.28 10.78 7.23
C LEU A 27 -0.25 12.02 8.11
N GLU A 28 -0.56 11.88 9.40
CA GLU A 28 -0.44 12.99 10.37
C GLU A 28 1.00 13.52 10.45
N ILE A 29 1.99 12.63 10.53
CA ILE A 29 3.41 13.03 10.57
C ILE A 29 3.81 13.74 9.27
N ILE A 30 3.44 13.18 8.13
CA ILE A 30 3.80 13.74 6.82
C ILE A 30 3.22 15.15 6.68
N PHE A 31 1.91 15.33 6.83
CA PHE A 31 1.26 16.64 6.64
C PHE A 31 1.48 17.63 7.78
N SER A 32 2.07 17.20 8.90
CA SER A 32 2.62 18.14 9.90
C SER A 32 3.99 18.71 9.47
N ASN A 33 4.70 18.02 8.57
CA ASN A 33 6.03 18.42 8.10
C ASN A 33 6.04 18.99 6.67
N ILE A 34 5.02 18.68 5.87
CA ILE A 34 4.80 19.30 4.55
C ILE A 34 3.53 20.15 4.61
N LYS A 35 3.63 21.43 4.24
CA LYS A 35 2.48 22.34 4.27
C LYS A 35 1.54 22.01 3.11
N PRO A 36 0.23 21.77 3.36
CA PRO A 36 -0.76 21.70 2.30
C PRO A 36 -0.71 22.92 1.39
N LYS A 37 -1.01 22.74 0.10
CA LYS A 37 -0.94 23.81 -0.91
C LYS A 37 -2.30 24.45 -1.17
N ASN A 38 -3.39 23.68 -1.10
CA ASN A 38 -4.73 24.18 -1.34
C ASN A 38 -5.28 24.88 -0.09
N ASN A 39 -6.05 25.97 -0.28
CA ASN A 39 -6.73 26.69 0.81
C ASN A 39 -7.56 25.74 1.68
N LYS A 40 -8.23 24.78 1.04
CA LYS A 40 -8.83 23.63 1.70
C LYS A 40 -8.19 22.36 1.12
N PRO A 41 -7.39 21.63 1.92
CA PRO A 41 -6.71 20.43 1.45
C PRO A 41 -7.68 19.40 0.88
N TYR A 42 -7.23 18.65 -0.12
CA TYR A 42 -8.02 17.70 -0.88
C TYR A 42 -7.37 16.32 -0.87
N CYS A 43 -8.15 15.30 -0.52
CA CYS A 43 -7.73 13.91 -0.62
C CYS A 43 -8.61 13.12 -1.60
N VAL A 44 -8.05 12.10 -2.23
CA VAL A 44 -8.81 11.16 -3.05
C VAL A 44 -8.50 9.75 -2.57
N GLU A 45 -9.49 8.88 -2.51
CA GLU A 45 -9.28 7.45 -2.31
C GLU A 45 -10.15 6.67 -3.28
N PHE A 46 -9.58 5.63 -3.88
CA PHE A 46 -10.35 4.71 -4.70
C PHE A 46 -10.05 3.25 -4.40
N GLY A 47 -11.12 2.46 -4.39
CA GLY A 47 -11.18 1.13 -3.77
C GLY A 47 -11.63 1.16 -2.30
N PHE A 48 -12.54 2.09 -1.99
CA PHE A 48 -12.96 2.43 -0.63
C PHE A 48 -13.70 1.30 0.12
N ASN A 49 -14.23 0.30 -0.59
CA ASN A 49 -14.78 -0.97 -0.09
C ASN A 49 -15.87 -0.89 1.01
N SER A 50 -16.48 0.28 1.21
CA SER A 50 -17.53 0.48 2.20
C SER A 50 -18.50 1.60 1.86
N LYS A 51 -19.62 1.70 2.59
CA LYS A 51 -20.58 2.82 2.47
C LYS A 51 -20.27 3.97 3.42
N ASP A 52 -19.44 3.76 4.45
CA ASP A 52 -19.15 4.74 5.50
C ASP A 52 -17.65 4.83 5.80
N LEU A 53 -17.21 6.00 6.30
CA LEU A 53 -15.81 6.31 6.61
C LEU A 53 -15.19 5.47 7.74
N LEU A 54 -16.01 4.78 8.55
CA LEU A 54 -15.55 4.06 9.74
C LEU A 54 -15.85 2.55 9.67
N SER A 55 -16.15 2.05 8.48
CA SER A 55 -16.45 0.65 8.21
C SER A 55 -15.53 0.09 7.11
N GLY A 56 -15.77 -1.16 6.69
CA GLY A 56 -14.89 -1.85 5.73
C GLY A 56 -13.57 -2.29 6.36
N SER A 57 -12.50 -2.29 5.56
CA SER A 57 -11.15 -2.61 6.05
C SER A 57 -10.48 -1.43 6.77
N GLY A 58 -10.94 -0.20 6.51
CA GLY A 58 -10.43 1.03 7.12
C GLY A 58 -9.72 1.92 6.09
N ALA A 59 -10.43 2.93 5.59
CA ALA A 59 -9.95 3.83 4.56
C ALA A 59 -8.82 4.76 5.05
N ASN A 60 -7.81 4.96 4.20
CA ASN A 60 -6.63 5.78 4.53
C ASN A 60 -7.01 7.26 4.72
N VAL A 61 -8.01 7.77 4.00
CA VAL A 61 -8.46 9.17 4.06
C VAL A 61 -9.35 9.51 5.26
N SER A 62 -9.87 8.52 5.99
CA SER A 62 -10.89 8.75 7.02
C SER A 62 -10.43 9.70 8.12
N TYR A 63 -9.18 9.60 8.56
CA TYR A 63 -8.59 10.55 9.51
C TYR A 63 -8.58 11.99 8.97
N LEU A 64 -8.18 12.18 7.71
CA LEU A 64 -8.08 13.50 7.06
C LEU A 64 -9.46 14.14 6.92
N ILE A 65 -10.48 13.37 6.55
CA ILE A 65 -11.85 13.86 6.41
C ILE A 65 -12.46 14.19 7.78
N ILE A 66 -12.41 13.25 8.73
CA ILE A 66 -13.13 13.37 10.00
C ILE A 66 -12.45 14.38 10.93
N LYS A 67 -11.12 14.33 11.06
CA LYS A 67 -10.37 15.14 12.03
C LYS A 67 -9.79 16.41 11.42
N LYS A 68 -9.29 16.36 10.19
CA LYS A 68 -8.70 17.54 9.52
C LYS A 68 -9.69 18.30 8.64
N LYS A 69 -10.90 17.78 8.43
CA LYS A 69 -11.98 18.42 7.65
C LYS A 69 -11.58 18.73 6.20
N TRP A 70 -10.73 17.87 5.63
CA TRP A 70 -10.32 17.98 4.23
C TRP A 70 -11.50 17.77 3.29
N ASN A 71 -11.44 18.40 2.11
CA ASN A 71 -12.30 17.99 1.00
C ASN A 71 -11.84 16.62 0.52
N SER A 72 -12.78 15.85 -0.04
CA SER A 72 -12.49 14.52 -0.53
C SER A 72 -13.27 14.16 -1.78
N LEU A 73 -12.73 13.24 -2.56
CA LEU A 73 -13.46 12.42 -3.52
C LEU A 73 -13.20 10.95 -3.17
N LEU A 74 -14.26 10.16 -3.03
CA LEU A 74 -14.14 8.73 -2.84
C LEU A 74 -14.73 8.03 -4.07
N LEU A 75 -14.06 7.01 -4.58
CA LEU A 75 -14.54 6.21 -5.71
C LEU A 75 -14.51 4.73 -5.36
N ASP A 76 -15.51 3.98 -5.78
CA ASP A 76 -15.58 2.54 -5.55
C ASP A 76 -16.34 1.82 -6.66
N GLY A 77 -16.03 0.55 -6.89
CA GLY A 77 -16.70 -0.26 -7.92
C GLY A 77 -18.11 -0.71 -7.52
N GLU A 78 -18.42 -0.75 -6.22
CA GLU A 78 -19.64 -1.34 -5.67
C GLU A 78 -20.50 -0.34 -4.89
N TYR A 79 -19.87 0.56 -4.14
CA TYR A 79 -20.51 1.44 -3.17
C TYR A 79 -20.67 2.89 -3.65
N GLU A 80 -21.73 3.53 -3.17
CA GLU A 80 -21.99 4.96 -3.35
C GLU A 80 -22.56 5.55 -2.05
N ASN A 81 -22.20 6.80 -1.76
CA ASN A 81 -22.75 7.58 -0.65
C ASN A 81 -22.46 9.07 -0.85
N SER A 82 -23.47 9.82 -1.28
CA SER A 82 -23.35 11.26 -1.55
C SER A 82 -22.97 12.09 -0.32
N ARG A 83 -23.27 11.62 0.90
CA ARG A 83 -22.94 12.35 2.15
C ARG A 83 -21.44 12.44 2.43
N ILE A 84 -20.67 11.54 1.85
CA ILE A 84 -19.19 11.49 2.00
C ILE A 84 -18.49 11.69 0.65
N ASN A 85 -19.22 12.15 -0.37
CA ASN A 85 -18.73 12.30 -1.74
C ASN A 85 -18.15 10.99 -2.33
N LEU A 86 -18.80 9.86 -2.01
CA LEU A 86 -18.49 8.54 -2.57
C LEU A 86 -19.34 8.26 -3.80
N HIS A 87 -18.67 8.00 -4.92
CA HIS A 87 -19.32 7.72 -6.21
C HIS A 87 -18.94 6.34 -6.72
N LYS A 88 -19.93 5.63 -7.25
CA LYS A 88 -19.73 4.31 -7.85
C LYS A 88 -19.23 4.43 -9.28
N HIS A 89 -18.03 3.94 -9.55
CA HIS A 89 -17.42 3.89 -10.89
C HIS A 89 -16.58 2.63 -11.06
N PHE A 90 -16.68 2.00 -12.23
CA PHE A 90 -15.68 1.04 -12.65
C PHE A 90 -14.46 1.78 -13.21
N LEU A 91 -13.33 1.69 -12.52
CA LEU A 91 -12.14 2.51 -12.80
C LEU A 91 -11.22 1.82 -13.79
N THR A 92 -10.74 2.58 -14.77
CA THR A 92 -9.74 2.14 -15.74
C THR A 92 -8.67 3.21 -15.93
N SER A 93 -7.51 2.80 -16.45
CA SER A 93 -6.45 3.75 -16.83
C SER A 93 -6.94 4.80 -17.85
N GLN A 94 -7.96 4.49 -18.65
CA GLN A 94 -8.52 5.41 -19.64
C GLN A 94 -9.51 6.43 -19.05
N ASN A 95 -10.19 6.11 -17.94
CA ASN A 95 -11.24 6.97 -17.38
C ASN A 95 -10.86 7.71 -16.09
N ILE A 96 -9.85 7.25 -15.33
CA ILE A 96 -9.60 7.81 -14.00
C ILE A 96 -9.31 9.32 -14.03
N SER A 97 -8.53 9.78 -15.00
CA SER A 97 -8.24 11.20 -15.17
C SER A 97 -9.46 12.03 -15.59
N SER A 98 -10.40 11.46 -16.37
CA SER A 98 -11.64 12.18 -16.71
C SER A 98 -12.57 12.29 -15.52
N LEU A 99 -12.65 11.25 -14.68
CA LEU A 99 -13.39 11.29 -13.42
C LEU A 99 -12.82 12.35 -12.46
N PHE A 100 -11.50 12.44 -12.32
CA PHE A 100 -10.89 13.50 -11.50
C PHE A 100 -11.26 14.90 -12.01
N ARG A 101 -11.33 15.11 -13.33
CA ARG A 101 -11.78 16.38 -13.91
C ARG A 101 -13.26 16.62 -13.65
N GLN A 102 -14.11 15.61 -13.88
CA GLN A 102 -15.55 15.67 -13.66
C GLN A 102 -15.89 16.09 -12.22
N TYR A 103 -15.16 15.57 -11.24
CA TYR A 103 -15.35 15.86 -9.82
C TYR A 103 -14.50 17.02 -9.30
N ASN A 104 -13.91 17.82 -10.19
CA ASN A 104 -13.15 19.02 -9.85
C ASN A 104 -12.00 18.78 -8.86
N VAL A 105 -11.32 17.64 -8.95
CA VAL A 105 -10.10 17.38 -8.17
C VAL A 105 -9.05 18.44 -8.56
N PRO A 106 -8.41 19.13 -7.58
CA PRO A 106 -7.35 20.09 -7.87
C PRO A 106 -6.21 19.44 -8.67
N LYS A 107 -5.44 20.22 -9.44
CA LYS A 107 -4.28 19.69 -10.17
C LYS A 107 -3.16 19.20 -9.27
N GLU A 108 -3.06 19.75 -8.07
CA GLU A 108 -2.13 19.33 -7.01
C GLU A 108 -2.91 18.95 -5.75
N PRO A 109 -3.63 17.82 -5.71
CA PRO A 109 -4.29 17.40 -4.47
C PRO A 109 -3.23 17.02 -3.43
N GLU A 110 -3.53 17.17 -2.15
CA GLU A 110 -2.58 16.83 -1.09
C GLU A 110 -2.31 15.32 -1.05
N TYR A 111 -3.35 14.50 -1.19
CA TYR A 111 -3.23 13.05 -1.01
C TYR A 111 -4.10 12.26 -1.99
N VAL A 112 -3.56 11.18 -2.54
CA VAL A 112 -4.31 10.19 -3.33
C VAL A 112 -3.94 8.78 -2.84
N SER A 113 -4.93 8.01 -2.41
CA SER A 113 -4.81 6.60 -1.99
C SER A 113 -5.40 5.68 -3.07
N ILE A 114 -4.68 4.62 -3.41
CA ILE A 114 -5.03 3.68 -4.49
C ILE A 114 -4.97 2.25 -3.95
N ASP A 115 -6.11 1.57 -3.88
CA ASP A 115 -6.19 0.19 -3.42
C ASP A 115 -7.39 -0.54 -4.08
N VAL A 116 -7.22 -1.00 -5.33
CA VAL A 116 -8.27 -1.68 -6.11
C VAL A 116 -7.99 -3.17 -6.34
N ASP A 117 -7.07 -3.75 -5.55
CA ASP A 117 -6.63 -5.15 -5.56
C ASP A 117 -6.15 -5.69 -6.94
N SER A 118 -5.92 -4.84 -7.94
CA SER A 118 -5.76 -5.26 -9.34
C SER A 118 -4.94 -4.28 -10.17
N THR A 119 -5.59 -3.34 -10.86
CA THR A 119 -4.95 -2.46 -11.85
C THR A 119 -4.26 -1.24 -11.22
N ASP A 120 -3.85 -1.32 -9.96
CA ASP A 120 -3.31 -0.24 -9.14
C ASP A 120 -2.19 0.54 -9.83
N LEU A 121 -1.24 -0.18 -10.44
CA LEU A 121 -0.13 0.43 -11.18
C LEU A 121 -0.61 1.29 -12.35
N TRP A 122 -1.61 0.82 -13.09
CA TRP A 122 -2.10 1.50 -14.30
C TRP A 122 -2.95 2.71 -13.95
N LEU A 123 -3.75 2.62 -12.88
CA LEU A 123 -4.44 3.78 -12.33
C LEU A 123 -3.45 4.80 -11.78
N PHE A 124 -2.43 4.35 -11.04
CA PHE A 124 -1.36 5.21 -10.53
C PHE A 124 -0.63 5.93 -11.65
N GLU A 125 -0.17 5.22 -12.69
CA GLU A 125 0.51 5.84 -13.84
C GLU A 125 -0.38 6.86 -14.57
N SER A 126 -1.67 6.57 -14.70
CA SER A 126 -2.62 7.47 -15.37
C SER A 126 -2.85 8.75 -14.58
N VAL A 127 -3.05 8.63 -13.26
CA VAL A 127 -3.25 9.80 -12.38
C VAL A 127 -1.99 10.65 -12.30
N VAL A 128 -0.82 10.05 -12.06
CA VAL A 128 0.43 10.79 -11.86
C VAL A 128 0.92 11.52 -13.12
N LYS A 129 0.46 11.09 -14.30
CA LYS A 129 0.73 11.76 -15.58
C LYS A 129 -0.04 13.09 -15.72
N ASP A 130 -1.26 13.16 -15.20
CA ASP A 130 -2.17 14.31 -15.39
C ASP A 130 -2.34 15.19 -14.14
N TYR A 131 -1.97 14.67 -12.98
CA TYR A 131 -2.10 15.28 -11.66
C TYR A 131 -0.79 15.18 -10.89
N ARG A 132 -0.53 16.19 -10.05
CA ARG A 132 0.73 16.33 -9.34
C ARG A 132 0.51 16.33 -7.82
N ALA A 133 -0.13 15.26 -7.34
CA ALA A 133 -0.44 15.10 -5.93
C ALA A 133 0.81 15.26 -5.05
N MET A 134 0.66 15.76 -3.82
CA MET A 134 1.81 15.89 -2.92
C MET A 134 2.29 14.53 -2.40
N LEU A 135 1.34 13.63 -2.15
CA LEU A 135 1.59 12.27 -1.66
C LEU A 135 0.63 11.29 -2.34
N PHE A 136 1.17 10.14 -2.75
CA PHE A 136 0.39 8.96 -3.12
C PHE A 136 0.59 7.86 -2.08
N SER A 137 -0.45 7.08 -1.79
CA SER A 137 -0.30 5.70 -1.33
C SER A 137 -0.85 4.76 -2.40
N VAL A 138 -0.19 3.64 -2.60
CA VAL A 138 -0.63 2.60 -3.54
C VAL A 138 -0.43 1.24 -2.88
N GLU A 139 -1.47 0.40 -2.88
CA GLU A 139 -1.35 -0.98 -2.42
C GLU A 139 -0.27 -1.71 -3.22
N TYR A 140 0.61 -2.43 -2.53
CA TYR A 140 1.61 -3.26 -3.17
C TYR A 140 1.47 -4.71 -2.74
N ASN A 141 1.71 -5.60 -3.69
CA ASN A 141 1.70 -7.02 -3.45
C ASN A 141 3.02 -7.46 -2.78
N ALA A 142 2.94 -7.72 -1.48
CA ALA A 142 4.10 -8.10 -0.66
C ALA A 142 4.65 -9.51 -0.95
N ASN A 143 3.96 -10.33 -1.75
CA ASN A 143 4.44 -11.68 -2.12
C ASN A 143 5.70 -11.63 -2.98
N TYR A 144 5.82 -10.61 -3.84
CA TYR A 144 6.95 -10.49 -4.76
C TYR A 144 8.23 -10.07 -4.03
N PRO A 145 9.41 -10.53 -4.47
CA PRO A 145 10.68 -10.04 -3.94
C PRO A 145 10.91 -8.59 -4.38
N LEU A 146 11.82 -7.88 -3.70
CA LEU A 146 12.12 -6.48 -3.97
C LEU A 146 12.55 -6.21 -5.41
N GLU A 147 13.19 -7.19 -6.05
CA GLU A 147 13.77 -7.09 -7.37
C GLU A 147 12.76 -7.35 -8.50
N ALA A 148 11.58 -7.91 -8.22
CA ALA A 148 10.61 -8.25 -9.25
C ALA A 148 9.70 -7.05 -9.57
N ALA A 149 9.53 -6.72 -10.85
CA ALA A 149 8.66 -5.65 -11.34
C ALA A 149 7.36 -6.21 -11.94
N ILE A 150 6.58 -6.94 -11.16
CA ILE A 150 5.35 -7.62 -11.64
C ILE A 150 4.11 -6.77 -11.38
N THR A 151 3.15 -6.79 -12.29
CA THR A 151 1.84 -6.16 -12.09
C THR A 151 0.72 -6.98 -12.72
N PHE A 152 -0.48 -6.86 -12.15
CA PHE A 152 -1.73 -7.27 -12.77
C PHE A 152 -1.89 -6.62 -14.17
N PRO A 153 -2.51 -7.29 -15.16
CA PRO A 153 -2.69 -6.71 -16.49
C PRO A 153 -3.58 -5.47 -16.48
N ASN A 154 -3.34 -4.55 -17.42
CA ASN A 154 -4.26 -3.45 -17.71
C ASN A 154 -5.46 -3.94 -18.54
N ASN A 155 -6.25 -4.85 -17.97
CA ASN A 155 -7.40 -5.46 -18.64
C ASN A 155 -8.63 -5.37 -17.74
N PRO A 156 -9.69 -4.64 -18.11
CA PRO A 156 -10.89 -4.48 -17.29
C PRO A 156 -11.70 -5.78 -17.10
N ASN A 157 -11.42 -6.81 -17.89
CA ASN A 157 -12.09 -8.11 -17.76
C ASN A 157 -11.38 -9.06 -16.78
N GLU A 158 -10.22 -8.68 -16.26
CA GLU A 158 -9.48 -9.46 -15.28
C GLU A 158 -9.74 -8.88 -13.89
N TYR A 159 -9.98 -9.77 -12.92
CA TYR A 159 -10.27 -9.38 -11.55
C TYR A 159 -9.51 -10.28 -10.57
N TRP A 160 -9.28 -9.73 -9.38
CA TRP A 160 -8.66 -10.49 -8.32
C TRP A 160 -9.54 -11.65 -7.85
N GLN A 161 -8.94 -12.82 -7.65
CA GLN A 161 -9.66 -14.03 -7.22
C GLN A 161 -9.45 -14.35 -5.72
N GLY A 162 -9.06 -13.36 -4.92
CA GLY A 162 -8.83 -13.52 -3.48
C GLY A 162 -7.63 -14.42 -3.16
N ASP A 163 -6.59 -14.39 -4.00
CA ASP A 163 -5.35 -15.15 -3.85
C ASP A 163 -4.10 -14.26 -4.00
N ARG A 164 -2.93 -14.85 -4.14
CA ARG A 164 -1.67 -14.08 -4.26
C ARG A 164 -1.58 -13.19 -5.49
N GLY A 165 -2.42 -13.40 -6.50
CA GLY A 165 -2.36 -12.68 -7.74
C GLY A 165 -3.17 -11.39 -7.74
N TYR A 166 -2.70 -10.36 -7.03
CA TYR A 166 -3.32 -9.03 -6.96
C TYR A 166 -2.30 -7.91 -7.24
N GLY A 167 -2.81 -6.72 -7.54
CA GLY A 167 -2.06 -5.47 -7.55
C GLY A 167 -0.73 -5.48 -8.30
N ALA A 168 0.26 -4.77 -7.74
CA ALA A 168 1.59 -4.65 -8.32
C ALA A 168 2.70 -4.80 -7.29
N SER A 169 3.88 -5.22 -7.73
CA SER A 169 5.06 -5.30 -6.88
C SER A 169 5.59 -3.92 -6.52
N LEU A 170 6.29 -3.84 -5.39
CA LEU A 170 6.90 -2.59 -4.91
C LEU A 170 7.85 -1.96 -5.94
N ARG A 171 8.62 -2.78 -6.67
CA ARG A 171 9.52 -2.28 -7.72
C ARG A 171 8.76 -1.64 -8.86
N ALA A 172 7.69 -2.27 -9.34
CA ALA A 172 6.91 -1.76 -10.47
C ALA A 172 6.30 -0.38 -10.13
N LEU A 173 5.73 -0.24 -8.93
CA LEU A 173 5.22 1.03 -8.43
C LEU A 173 6.32 2.09 -8.27
N ASN A 174 7.47 1.71 -7.69
CA ASN A 174 8.59 2.63 -7.52
C ASN A 174 9.17 3.11 -8.86
N MET A 175 9.16 2.28 -9.91
CA MET A 175 9.56 2.69 -11.26
C MET A 175 8.65 3.77 -11.83
N VAL A 176 7.32 3.62 -11.68
CA VAL A 176 6.35 4.66 -12.06
C VAL A 176 6.60 5.93 -11.26
N ALA A 177 6.68 5.84 -9.93
CA ALA A 177 6.91 6.99 -9.07
C ALA A 177 8.16 7.79 -9.47
N MET A 178 9.29 7.11 -9.67
CA MET A 178 10.56 7.73 -10.06
C MET A 178 10.48 8.44 -11.42
N LYS A 179 9.81 7.81 -12.42
CA LYS A 179 9.61 8.40 -13.75
C LYS A 179 8.89 9.75 -13.68
N TYR A 180 8.02 9.95 -12.70
CA TYR A 180 7.24 11.17 -12.53
C TYR A 180 7.73 12.07 -11.38
N GLY A 181 8.96 11.88 -10.90
CA GLY A 181 9.57 12.76 -9.90
C GLY A 181 8.98 12.62 -8.50
N TYR A 182 8.68 11.37 -8.11
CA TYR A 182 8.31 10.98 -6.76
C TYR A 182 9.37 10.06 -6.14
N SER A 183 9.46 10.08 -4.82
CA SER A 183 10.34 9.24 -4.03
C SER A 183 9.53 8.31 -3.14
N LEU A 184 9.92 7.05 -3.05
CA LEU A 184 9.37 6.10 -2.07
C LEU A 184 9.77 6.53 -0.67
N LEU A 185 8.85 7.18 0.03
CA LEU A 185 9.03 7.74 1.36
C LEU A 185 9.00 6.64 2.42
N TRP A 186 7.99 5.78 2.35
CA TRP A 186 7.72 4.76 3.35
C TRP A 186 6.96 3.56 2.75
N VAL A 187 7.10 2.39 3.38
CA VAL A 187 6.28 1.20 3.07
C VAL A 187 5.65 0.72 4.36
N VAL A 188 4.32 0.62 4.34
CA VAL A 188 3.57 -0.07 5.39
C VAL A 188 3.48 -1.54 4.98
N PRO A 189 4.18 -2.45 5.67
CA PRO A 189 4.29 -3.83 5.20
C PRO A 189 2.92 -4.47 4.99
N PHE A 190 2.77 -5.23 3.89
CA PHE A 190 1.55 -5.91 3.46
C PHE A 190 0.40 -5.02 2.95
N LEU A 191 0.59 -3.70 2.95
CA LEU A 191 -0.46 -2.73 2.63
C LEU A 191 0.08 -1.75 1.59
N ASP A 192 0.29 -0.49 1.97
CA ASP A 192 0.62 0.59 1.04
C ASP A 192 2.12 0.92 0.94
N ALA A 193 2.53 1.31 -0.26
CA ALA A 193 3.74 2.09 -0.52
C ALA A 193 3.40 3.58 -0.65
N PHE A 194 4.09 4.43 0.11
CA PHE A 194 3.90 5.88 0.13
C PHE A 194 4.93 6.61 -0.73
N PHE A 195 4.47 7.30 -1.76
CA PHE A 195 5.30 8.04 -2.71
C PHE A 195 5.08 9.55 -2.54
N ILE A 196 6.10 10.26 -2.09
CA ILE A 196 6.04 11.73 -1.90
C ILE A 196 6.69 12.44 -3.06
N ARG A 197 6.14 13.60 -3.46
CA ARG A 197 6.73 14.42 -4.51
C ARG A 197 8.12 14.90 -4.08
N SER A 198 9.14 14.65 -4.89
CA SER A 198 10.53 14.79 -4.47
C SER A 198 10.91 16.23 -4.07
N ASP A 199 10.33 17.24 -4.71
CA ASP A 199 10.53 18.66 -4.40
C ASP A 199 10.09 19.05 -2.98
N LEU A 200 9.11 18.33 -2.41
CA LEU A 200 8.61 18.61 -1.06
C LEU A 200 9.57 18.15 0.04
N ILE A 201 10.43 17.18 -0.28
CA ILE A 201 11.38 16.58 0.66
C ILE A 201 12.84 16.88 0.31
N ASP A 202 13.08 17.59 -0.79
CA ASP A 202 14.40 18.05 -1.15
C ASP A 202 14.97 18.99 -0.07
N ASP A 203 16.23 18.73 0.28
CA ASP A 203 17.03 19.48 1.24
C ASP A 203 18.42 19.82 0.67
N GLY A 204 18.59 19.70 -0.65
CA GLY A 204 19.85 19.93 -1.37
C GLY A 204 20.86 18.80 -1.24
N THR A 205 20.54 17.72 -0.52
CA THR A 205 21.42 16.55 -0.40
C THR A 205 21.15 15.51 -1.48
N LYS A 206 22.15 14.69 -1.82
CA LYS A 206 22.00 13.62 -2.84
C LYS A 206 20.98 12.55 -2.46
N GLN A 207 20.69 12.39 -1.18
CA GLN A 207 19.79 11.36 -0.69
C GLN A 207 18.67 12.02 0.12
N ILE A 208 17.48 12.11 -0.46
CA ILE A 208 16.31 12.77 0.13
C ILE A 208 15.34 11.79 0.79
N CYS A 209 15.42 10.49 0.45
CA CYS A 209 14.67 9.39 1.06
C CYS A 209 15.55 8.18 1.38
N PHE A 210 14.99 7.19 2.06
CA PHE A 210 15.68 5.93 2.31
C PHE A 210 16.01 5.21 0.98
N PRO A 211 17.14 4.48 0.90
CA PRO A 211 17.50 3.78 -0.32
C PRO A 211 16.54 2.61 -0.55
N PHE A 212 16.18 2.32 -1.81
CA PHE A 212 15.19 1.28 -2.15
C PHE A 212 15.46 -0.08 -1.48
N LYS A 213 16.74 -0.48 -1.38
CA LYS A 213 17.18 -1.72 -0.71
C LYS A 213 16.71 -1.86 0.75
N LYS A 214 16.40 -0.75 1.45
CA LYS A 214 15.83 -0.79 2.81
C LYS A 214 14.54 -1.60 2.85
N TRP A 215 13.76 -1.55 1.79
CA TRP A 215 12.41 -2.13 1.74
C TRP A 215 12.41 -3.64 1.46
N LYS A 216 13.58 -4.29 1.36
CA LYS A 216 13.68 -5.76 1.23
C LYS A 216 12.93 -6.50 2.34
N GLN A 217 12.95 -5.94 3.55
CA GLN A 217 12.25 -6.47 4.73
C GLN A 217 10.72 -6.29 4.70
N ALA A 218 10.16 -5.71 3.65
CA ALA A 218 8.73 -5.55 3.45
C ALA A 218 8.22 -6.36 2.22
N THR A 219 9.08 -7.13 1.57
CA THR A 219 8.81 -7.88 0.33
C THR A 219 9.12 -9.36 0.49
N GLY A 220 8.61 -10.21 -0.40
CA GLY A 220 8.81 -11.66 -0.35
C GLY A 220 8.05 -12.34 0.79
N TYR A 221 6.94 -11.76 1.25
CA TYR A 221 6.12 -12.34 2.30
C TYR A 221 4.86 -12.99 1.74
N PRO A 222 4.65 -14.30 1.95
CA PRO A 222 3.46 -14.99 1.48
C PRO A 222 2.21 -14.52 2.24
N CYS A 223 1.42 -13.65 1.61
CA CYS A 223 0.10 -13.21 2.04
C CYS A 223 -0.95 -13.70 1.03
N HIS A 224 -2.19 -13.88 1.46
CA HIS A 224 -3.24 -14.61 0.70
C HIS A 224 -2.90 -16.07 0.34
N ARG A 225 -3.95 -16.83 0.01
CA ARG A 225 -3.82 -18.21 -0.46
C ARG A 225 -3.06 -18.26 -1.80
N PRO A 226 -2.26 -19.30 -2.06
CA PRO A 226 -1.57 -19.44 -3.33
C PRO A 226 -2.56 -19.58 -4.51
N ILE A 227 -2.12 -19.17 -5.69
CA ILE A 227 -2.80 -19.42 -6.96
C ILE A 227 -2.75 -20.92 -7.23
N LYS A 228 -3.92 -21.54 -7.41
CA LYS A 228 -4.03 -22.98 -7.71
C LYS A 228 -4.03 -23.29 -9.21
N ASP A 229 -4.69 -22.45 -9.99
CA ASP A 229 -4.74 -22.57 -11.44
C ASP A 229 -3.54 -21.83 -12.06
N GLU A 230 -2.51 -22.58 -12.46
CA GLU A 230 -1.30 -22.02 -13.08
C GLU A 230 -1.59 -21.28 -14.40
N SER A 231 -2.72 -21.53 -15.07
CA SER A 231 -3.05 -20.82 -16.31
C SER A 231 -3.21 -19.31 -16.07
N ARG A 232 -3.64 -18.90 -14.88
CA ARG A 232 -3.76 -17.49 -14.47
C ARG A 232 -2.43 -16.76 -14.44
N LEU A 233 -1.30 -17.46 -14.29
CA LEU A 233 0.01 -16.80 -14.26
C LEU A 233 0.34 -16.08 -15.58
N ASN A 234 -0.33 -16.45 -16.69
CA ASN A 234 -0.14 -15.85 -18.01
C ASN A 234 -0.73 -14.44 -18.16
N ILE A 235 -1.50 -13.96 -17.18
CA ILE A 235 -2.08 -12.62 -17.25
C ILE A 235 -1.09 -11.55 -16.78
N PHE A 236 -0.16 -11.90 -15.88
CA PHE A 236 0.75 -10.95 -15.25
C PHE A 236 1.79 -10.40 -16.21
N ILE A 237 2.19 -9.16 -15.94
CA ILE A 237 3.11 -8.38 -16.76
C ILE A 237 4.37 -8.10 -15.94
N ASN A 238 5.54 -8.35 -16.52
CA ASN A 238 6.79 -7.80 -16.03
C ASN A 238 6.88 -6.37 -16.58
N TYR A 239 6.56 -5.40 -15.73
CA TYR A 239 6.45 -3.99 -16.08
C TYR A 239 7.79 -3.42 -16.56
N GLU A 240 8.91 -3.84 -15.96
CA GLU A 240 10.23 -3.39 -16.40
C GLU A 240 10.53 -3.85 -17.82
N THR A 241 10.26 -5.12 -18.12
CA THR A 241 10.40 -5.68 -19.47
C THR A 241 9.46 -5.01 -20.45
N TYR A 242 8.20 -4.79 -20.06
CA TYR A 242 7.20 -4.11 -20.89
C TYR A 242 7.68 -2.72 -21.30
N ILE A 243 8.18 -1.91 -20.36
CA ILE A 243 8.68 -0.56 -20.66
C ILE A 243 9.97 -0.60 -21.50
N ASN A 244 10.94 -1.44 -21.15
CA ASN A 244 12.23 -1.51 -21.84
C ASN A 244 12.14 -2.05 -23.28
N THR A 245 11.02 -2.67 -23.64
CA THR A 245 10.78 -3.25 -24.96
C THR A 245 9.73 -2.48 -25.76
N ASN A 246 9.37 -1.27 -25.32
CA ASN A 246 8.32 -0.45 -25.95
C ASN A 246 6.98 -1.19 -26.07
N GLY A 247 6.63 -1.98 -25.05
CA GLY A 247 5.33 -2.63 -24.94
C GLY A 247 5.25 -4.07 -25.46
N ASP A 248 6.36 -4.81 -25.57
CA ASP A 248 6.33 -6.23 -25.94
C ASP A 248 5.63 -7.07 -24.85
N ILE A 249 4.34 -7.27 -25.03
CA ILE A 249 3.47 -7.96 -24.09
C ILE A 249 3.81 -9.46 -24.01
N ILE A 250 4.27 -10.06 -25.11
CA ILE A 250 4.56 -11.49 -25.17
C ILE A 250 5.80 -11.78 -24.32
N LYS A 251 6.87 -11.01 -24.55
CA LYS A 251 8.09 -11.15 -23.77
C LYS A 251 7.87 -10.81 -22.30
N SER A 252 7.13 -9.73 -22.01
CA SER A 252 6.81 -9.34 -20.65
C SER A 252 6.04 -10.44 -19.88
N LYS A 253 5.00 -11.03 -20.49
CA LYS A 253 4.25 -12.14 -19.89
C LYS A 253 5.12 -13.37 -19.66
N LYS A 254 5.97 -13.72 -20.62
CA LYS A 254 6.89 -14.86 -20.51
C LYS A 254 7.83 -14.73 -19.31
N GLU A 255 8.41 -13.54 -19.10
CA GLU A 255 9.29 -13.29 -17.96
C GLU A 255 8.52 -13.23 -16.64
N ALA A 256 7.33 -12.61 -16.64
CA ALA A 256 6.46 -12.57 -15.47
C ALA A 256 6.05 -13.97 -15.00
N PHE A 257 5.73 -14.88 -15.92
CA PHE A 257 5.25 -16.22 -15.63
C PHE A 257 6.18 -16.97 -14.67
N ASN A 258 7.49 -16.96 -14.93
CA ASN A 258 8.47 -17.67 -14.11
C ASN A 258 8.52 -17.12 -12.67
N ILE A 259 8.52 -15.79 -12.54
CA ILE A 259 8.52 -15.13 -11.23
C ILE A 259 7.20 -15.41 -10.51
N CYS A 260 6.07 -15.31 -11.20
CA CYS A 260 4.76 -15.58 -10.62
C CYS A 260 4.62 -17.03 -10.17
N LYS A 261 5.18 -17.97 -10.91
CA LYS A 261 5.21 -19.39 -10.53
C LYS A 261 6.00 -19.61 -9.23
N GLU A 262 7.11 -18.92 -9.04
CA GLU A 262 7.90 -19.05 -7.81
C GLU A 262 7.18 -18.45 -6.58
N TYR A 263 6.61 -17.26 -6.71
CA TYR A 263 6.12 -16.49 -5.55
C TYR A 263 4.62 -16.63 -5.29
N LEU A 264 3.81 -16.96 -6.30
CA LEU A 264 2.35 -16.96 -6.17
C LEU A 264 1.73 -18.35 -5.99
N THR A 265 2.43 -19.44 -6.34
CA THR A 265 1.87 -20.81 -6.25
C THR A 265 2.43 -21.64 -5.09
N THR A 266 3.55 -21.20 -4.49
CA THR A 266 4.24 -21.97 -3.44
C THR A 266 3.38 -22.16 -2.19
N ASN A 267 3.41 -23.38 -1.65
CA ASN A 267 2.70 -23.71 -0.42
C ASN A 267 3.29 -22.98 0.80
N GLY A 268 2.41 -22.51 1.69
CA GLY A 268 2.79 -21.80 2.92
C GLY A 268 2.11 -20.44 2.99
N PHE A 269 1.13 -20.28 3.87
CA PHE A 269 0.33 -19.06 4.03
C PHE A 269 0.55 -18.51 5.44
N LEU A 270 1.05 -17.27 5.54
CA LEU A 270 1.19 -16.59 6.85
C LEU A 270 -0.09 -15.87 7.29
N GLY A 271 -1.09 -15.76 6.40
CA GLY A 271 -2.20 -14.81 6.57
C GLY A 271 -3.15 -15.10 7.72
N ASP A 272 -3.11 -16.29 8.33
CA ASP A 272 -3.82 -16.51 9.59
C ASP A 272 -2.94 -16.30 10.82
N LEU A 273 -1.65 -16.69 10.80
CA LEU A 273 -0.85 -16.62 12.02
C LEU A 273 -0.58 -15.18 12.46
N LYS A 274 -0.38 -14.20 11.56
CA LYS A 274 -0.08 -12.81 11.97
C LYS A 274 -1.31 -12.00 12.36
N LEU A 275 -2.46 -12.25 11.75
CA LEU A 275 -3.74 -11.61 12.14
C LEU A 275 -4.24 -12.21 13.46
N ILE A 276 -4.03 -13.52 13.66
CA ILE A 276 -4.26 -14.21 14.94
C ILE A 276 -3.22 -13.77 15.98
N ILE A 277 -1.93 -13.68 15.66
CA ILE A 277 -0.89 -13.21 16.60
C ILE A 277 -1.07 -11.73 16.93
N ASN A 278 -1.44 -10.85 16.00
CA ASN A 278 -1.75 -9.46 16.34
C ASN A 278 -3.03 -9.38 17.19
N LYS A 279 -4.10 -10.14 16.88
CA LYS A 279 -5.30 -10.20 17.73
C LYS A 279 -5.01 -10.80 19.12
N ILE A 280 -4.17 -11.83 19.22
CA ILE A 280 -3.79 -12.51 20.48
C ILE A 280 -2.80 -11.66 21.27
N VAL A 281 -1.74 -11.11 20.68
CA VAL A 281 -0.75 -10.26 21.37
C VAL A 281 -1.40 -8.96 21.83
N ILE A 282 -2.28 -8.34 21.04
CA ILE A 282 -3.01 -7.13 21.46
C ILE A 282 -4.03 -7.45 22.56
N LYS A 283 -4.82 -8.53 22.45
CA LYS A 283 -5.72 -8.94 23.55
C LYS A 283 -4.94 -9.31 24.81
N THR A 284 -3.85 -10.05 24.70
CA THR A 284 -3.10 -10.55 25.87
C THR A 284 -2.30 -9.44 26.54
N TYR A 285 -1.73 -8.49 25.79
CA TYR A 285 -0.99 -7.34 26.35
C TYR A 285 -1.93 -6.32 27.03
N ILE A 286 -3.16 -6.16 26.54
CA ILE A 286 -4.21 -5.35 27.19
C ILE A 286 -4.76 -6.08 28.43
N PHE A 287 -5.02 -7.39 28.35
CA PHE A 287 -5.50 -8.19 29.50
C PHE A 287 -4.45 -8.24 30.63
N LEU A 288 -3.16 -8.37 30.29
CA LEU A 288 -2.03 -8.39 31.23
C LEU A 288 -1.75 -7.06 31.94
N LYS A 289 -2.18 -5.92 31.35
CA LYS A 289 -2.04 -4.61 32.00
C LYS A 289 -3.22 -4.26 32.91
N ILE A 290 -4.34 -4.98 32.78
CA ILE A 290 -5.58 -4.68 33.52
C ILE A 290 -5.76 -5.60 34.73
N GLU A 291 -5.20 -6.83 34.73
CA GLU A 291 -5.29 -7.72 35.89
C GLU A 291 -3.92 -8.07 36.49
N LYS A 292 -3.75 -7.77 37.78
CA LYS A 292 -2.57 -8.07 38.62
C LYS A 292 -2.31 -9.58 38.84
N TRP A 293 -3.00 -10.48 38.14
CA TRP A 293 -3.07 -11.91 38.44
C TRP A 293 -2.76 -12.80 37.24
N VAL A 294 -1.68 -12.53 36.50
CA VAL A 294 -1.16 -13.52 35.55
C VAL A 294 0.01 -14.31 36.16
N PRO A 295 -0.11 -15.65 36.26
CA PRO A 295 0.96 -16.49 36.78
C PRO A 295 2.26 -16.32 35.98
N LYS A 296 3.38 -16.17 36.72
CA LYS A 296 4.74 -15.99 36.18
C LYS A 296 5.10 -17.03 35.10
N LEU A 297 4.59 -18.26 35.27
CA LEU A 297 4.75 -19.37 34.32
C LEU A 297 4.23 -19.06 32.91
N LEU A 298 3.09 -18.37 32.79
CA LEU A 298 2.48 -18.03 31.50
C LEU A 298 3.28 -16.92 30.78
N ILE A 299 3.78 -15.95 31.55
CA ILE A 299 4.68 -14.89 31.04
C ILE A 299 5.98 -15.51 30.52
N ASP A 300 6.53 -16.50 31.22
CA ASP A 300 7.78 -17.15 30.82
C ASP A 300 7.60 -18.04 29.59
N ILE A 301 6.46 -18.72 29.43
CA ILE A 301 6.11 -19.47 28.21
C ILE A 301 6.00 -18.51 26.99
N LEU A 302 5.31 -17.38 27.15
CA LEU A 302 5.15 -16.39 26.08
C LEU A 302 6.48 -15.71 25.70
N LYS A 303 7.35 -15.42 26.68
CA LYS A 303 8.73 -14.94 26.41
C LYS A 303 9.58 -15.98 25.70
N LYS A 304 9.39 -17.27 26.01
CA LYS A 304 10.09 -18.38 25.36
C LYS A 304 9.62 -18.56 23.91
N LEU A 305 8.32 -18.43 23.65
CA LEU A 305 7.74 -18.41 22.31
C LEU A 305 8.21 -17.19 21.49
N TYR A 306 8.22 -16.00 22.10
CA TYR A 306 8.74 -14.78 21.47
C TYR A 306 10.23 -14.92 21.12
N ARG A 307 11.08 -15.38 22.04
CA ARG A 307 12.51 -15.61 21.77
C ARG A 307 12.75 -16.71 20.72
N LYS A 308 11.96 -17.78 20.70
CA LYS A 308 12.10 -18.87 19.74
C LYS A 308 11.66 -18.49 18.31
N HIS A 309 10.84 -17.45 18.14
CA HIS A 309 10.40 -17.00 16.82
C HIS A 309 11.06 -15.70 16.33
N PHE A 310 11.57 -14.85 17.22
CA PHE A 310 12.27 -13.61 16.83
C PHE A 310 13.80 -13.69 16.85
N ILE A 311 14.43 -14.62 17.59
CA ILE A 311 15.91 -14.68 17.68
C ILE A 311 16.51 -15.75 16.74
N ILE A 312 15.71 -16.70 16.23
CA ILE A 312 16.26 -17.78 15.35
C ILE A 312 16.61 -17.27 13.94
N ASN A 313 16.14 -16.10 13.50
CA ASN A 313 16.50 -15.55 12.18
C ASN A 313 17.67 -14.53 12.19
N ILE A 314 18.50 -14.51 13.24
CA ILE A 314 19.77 -13.74 13.24
C ILE A 314 21.01 -14.65 13.10
N LYS A 315 20.85 -15.97 13.07
CA LYS A 315 21.93 -16.89 12.68
C LYS A 315 21.39 -18.04 11.83
N LYS A 316 21.20 -17.77 10.54
CA LYS A 316 21.49 -18.69 9.44
C LYS A 316 21.54 -17.92 8.13
#